data_AF-A0A2J8AAT2-F1
#
_entry.id   AF-A0A2J8AAT2-F1
#
_cell.length_a   1.000
_cell.length_b   1.000
_cell.length_c   1.000
_cell.angle_alpha   90.00
_cell.angle_beta   90.00
_cell.angle_gamma   90.00
#
_symmetry.space_group_name_H-M   'P 1'
#
loop_
_entity.id
_entity.type
_entity.pdbx_description
1 polymer ?
#
loop_
_entity_poly.entity_id
_entity_poly.type
_entity_poly.pdbx_seq_one_letter_code
_entity_poly.pdbx_strand_id
1 'polypeptide(L)'
;MARSNERLGGQRDGKDAETSGDRHPQGDGGEVLAVVVGDTVTVRYVPADDGTGTGSHVVLEWEGGRQGDMVADGVIAVVLQAVGEPAGAATAESAMLRARADGDEASAAAAELHLMAALLRGQFGPAAVDEAAGSISLSVDGVAVSVDHRGGKVACGEPGLRARVEKSLDRLAAAIRPVAVDRPHE
;
A
#
# COMPACT_ATOMS: atom_id res chain seq x y z
N MET A 1 -0.06 97.48 -3.37
CA MET A 1 0.38 96.47 -4.36
C MET A 1 -0.59 95.31 -4.22
N ALA A 2 -1.67 95.23 -5.02
CA ALA A 2 -1.73 94.63 -6.37
C ALA A 2 -1.28 93.15 -6.34
N ARG A 3 -1.96 92.15 -6.88
CA ARG A 3 -3.20 91.95 -7.67
C ARG A 3 -3.30 90.42 -7.87
N SER A 4 -4.53 89.87 -7.96
CA SER A 4 -5.02 88.86 -8.96
C SER A 4 -4.23 87.53 -9.16
N ASN A 5 -4.73 86.43 -9.76
CA ASN A 5 -5.98 85.99 -10.41
C ASN A 5 -5.87 84.44 -10.49
N GLU A 6 -6.92 83.66 -10.22
CA GLU A 6 -7.83 83.02 -11.20
C GLU A 6 -7.23 82.06 -12.27
N ARG A 7 -7.79 80.84 -12.22
CA ARG A 7 -8.26 79.93 -13.30
C ARG A 7 -7.30 79.06 -14.13
N LEU A 8 -7.74 77.80 -14.24
CA LEU A 8 -7.91 76.92 -15.42
C LEU A 8 -7.49 75.50 -14.98
N GLY A 9 -8.36 74.49 -14.90
CA GLY A 9 -9.22 74.00 -15.98
C GLY A 9 -8.49 72.86 -16.69
N GLY A 10 -8.79 71.61 -16.34
CA GLY A 10 -8.14 70.44 -16.92
C GLY A 10 -8.72 69.12 -16.45
N GLN A 11 -9.92 68.80 -16.92
CA GLN A 11 -10.48 67.45 -16.86
C GLN A 11 -9.98 66.66 -18.07
N ARG A 12 -9.34 65.50 -17.86
CA ARG A 12 -9.33 64.38 -18.82
C ARG A 12 -9.31 63.03 -18.08
N ASP A 13 -10.19 62.21 -18.59
CA ASP A 13 -10.55 60.84 -18.27
C ASP A 13 -9.39 59.84 -18.18
N GLY A 14 -9.60 58.84 -17.32
CA GLY A 14 -9.32 57.43 -17.62
C GLY A 14 -7.87 56.98 -17.44
N LYS A 15 -7.64 56.08 -16.47
CA LYS A 15 -7.50 54.64 -16.76
C LYS A 15 -7.21 53.89 -15.45
N ASP A 16 -8.05 52.91 -15.18
CA ASP A 16 -7.88 51.92 -14.12
C ASP A 16 -6.53 51.21 -14.24
N ALA A 17 -5.83 51.10 -13.11
CA ALA A 17 -4.78 50.10 -12.91
C ALA A 17 -4.75 49.77 -11.41
N GLU A 18 -5.51 48.74 -11.06
CA GLU A 18 -5.44 48.03 -9.79
C GLU A 18 -4.00 47.58 -9.52
N THR A 19 -3.32 48.22 -8.56
CA THR A 19 -2.20 47.59 -7.86
C THR A 19 -2.77 46.70 -6.77
N SER A 20 -3.17 45.49 -7.15
CA SER A 20 -3.50 44.42 -6.21
C SER A 20 -2.22 44.01 -5.49
N GLY A 21 -2.24 44.18 -4.17
CA GLY A 21 -1.13 43.91 -3.28
C GLY A 21 -0.62 42.48 -3.43
N ASP A 22 0.69 42.38 -3.48
CA ASP A 22 1.49 41.16 -3.36
C ASP A 22 1.16 40.48 -2.02
N ARG A 23 0.15 39.59 -2.06
CA ARG A 23 -0.14 38.65 -0.98
C ARG A 23 0.60 37.37 -1.33
N HIS A 24 1.80 37.24 -0.76
CA HIS A 24 2.45 35.94 -0.58
C HIS A 24 1.48 35.02 0.18
N PRO A 25 0.98 33.92 -0.40
CA PRO A 25 0.39 32.88 0.41
C PRO A 25 1.54 32.16 1.13
N GLN A 26 1.64 32.38 2.44
CA GLN A 26 2.28 31.43 3.34
C GLN A 26 1.46 30.15 3.31
N GLY A 27 1.79 29.26 2.37
CA GLY A 27 1.39 27.86 2.40
C GLY A 27 2.47 27.09 3.15
N ASP A 28 2.06 26.45 4.23
CA ASP A 28 2.82 25.44 4.98
C ASP A 28 3.27 24.32 4.01
N GLY A 29 4.46 24.50 3.45
CA GLY A 29 5.02 23.65 2.41
C GLY A 29 5.63 22.39 3.02
N GLY A 30 4.78 21.46 3.46
CA GLY A 30 5.21 20.07 3.57
C GLY A 30 5.69 19.62 2.20
N GLU A 31 6.96 19.26 2.08
CA GLU A 31 7.59 18.80 0.85
C GLU A 31 6.73 17.69 0.23
N VAL A 32 6.14 17.96 -0.93
CA VAL A 32 5.34 16.96 -1.65
C VAL A 32 6.33 15.95 -2.23
N LEU A 33 6.48 14.81 -1.55
CA LEU A 33 7.27 13.68 -2.01
C LEU A 33 6.52 12.94 -3.13
N ALA A 34 6.45 13.57 -4.30
CA ALA A 34 5.83 13.03 -5.50
C ALA A 34 6.81 12.93 -6.67
N VAL A 35 6.72 11.85 -7.43
CA VAL A 35 7.50 11.59 -8.64
C VAL A 35 6.56 11.18 -9.77
N VAL A 36 6.78 11.72 -10.97
CA VAL A 36 6.08 11.30 -12.18
C VAL A 36 7.00 10.38 -12.99
N VAL A 37 6.54 9.17 -13.30
CA VAL A 37 7.29 8.16 -14.04
C VAL A 37 6.75 8.06 -15.46
N GLY A 38 7.64 8.28 -16.44
CA GLY A 38 7.33 8.18 -17.86
C GLY A 38 6.18 9.08 -18.31
N ASP A 39 5.98 10.22 -17.64
CA ASP A 39 4.88 11.18 -17.85
C ASP A 39 3.47 10.59 -17.73
N THR A 40 3.34 9.36 -17.21
CA THR A 40 2.08 8.62 -17.21
C THR A 40 1.60 8.22 -15.82
N VAL A 41 2.53 7.95 -14.90
CA VAL A 41 2.21 7.49 -13.53
C VAL A 41 2.71 8.50 -12.51
N THR A 42 1.81 9.07 -11.72
CA THR A 42 2.16 9.89 -10.56
C THR A 42 2.23 9.01 -9.32
N VAL A 43 3.35 9.07 -8.61
CA VAL A 43 3.59 8.35 -7.37
C VAL A 43 3.75 9.37 -6.26
N ARG A 44 2.87 9.34 -5.24
CA ARG A 44 2.89 10.28 -4.12
C ARG A 44 3.00 9.53 -2.80
N TYR A 45 3.97 9.90 -1.98
CA TYR A 45 4.03 9.45 -0.59
C TYR A 45 3.09 10.29 0.28
N VAL A 46 2.32 9.60 1.12
CA VAL A 46 1.44 10.18 2.12
C VAL A 46 1.98 9.77 3.49
N PRO A 47 2.47 10.73 4.30
CA PRO A 47 2.92 10.43 5.67
C PRO A 47 1.80 9.89 6.54
N ALA A 48 2.17 9.20 7.62
CA ALA A 48 1.21 8.80 8.64
C ALA A 48 0.60 10.03 9.31
N ASP A 49 -0.69 9.93 9.66
CA ASP A 49 -1.42 10.95 10.40
C ASP A 49 -2.09 10.33 11.62
N ASP A 50 -1.49 10.58 12.79
CA ASP A 50 -1.95 10.10 14.09
C ASP A 50 -3.34 10.65 14.46
N GLY A 51 -3.76 11.78 13.87
CA GLY A 51 -5.07 12.40 14.12
C GLY A 51 -6.22 11.67 13.43
N THR A 52 -5.97 11.05 12.28
CA THR A 52 -6.95 10.25 11.53
C THR A 52 -6.75 8.74 11.70
N GLY A 53 -5.64 8.31 12.31
CA GLY A 53 -5.24 6.91 12.41
C GLY A 53 -4.77 6.32 11.08
N THR A 54 -4.44 7.18 10.10
CA THR A 54 -4.03 6.75 8.76
C THR A 54 -2.54 6.46 8.77
N GLY A 55 -2.14 5.22 8.45
CA GLY A 55 -0.74 4.86 8.27
C GLY A 55 -0.12 5.51 7.02
N SER A 56 1.21 5.63 7.01
CA SER A 56 1.94 6.10 5.84
C SER A 56 1.72 5.16 4.65
N HIS A 57 1.48 5.70 3.46
CA HIS A 57 1.22 4.92 2.26
C HIS A 57 1.68 5.64 0.99
N VAL A 58 1.69 4.92 -0.13
CA VAL A 58 1.97 5.49 -1.46
C VAL A 58 0.68 5.44 -2.27
N VAL A 59 0.39 6.54 -2.96
CA VAL A 59 -0.73 6.66 -3.89
C VAL A 59 -0.16 6.67 -5.31
N LEU A 60 -0.66 5.77 -6.15
CA LEU A 60 -0.35 5.71 -7.58
C LEU A 60 -1.58 6.17 -8.36
N GLU A 61 -1.39 7.15 -9.23
CA GLU A 61 -2.43 7.69 -10.11
C GLU A 61 -1.93 7.65 -11.56
N TRP A 62 -2.70 7.05 -12.46
CA TRP A 62 -2.40 7.01 -13.89
C TRP A 62 -3.70 6.96 -14.71
N GLU A 63 -3.61 7.40 -15.97
CA GLU A 63 -4.66 7.16 -16.96
C GLU A 63 -4.48 5.75 -17.53
N GLY A 64 -5.54 4.93 -17.44
CA GLY A 64 -5.51 3.56 -17.96
C GLY A 64 -5.30 3.49 -19.47
N GLY A 65 -4.67 2.42 -19.93
CA GLY A 65 -4.33 2.22 -21.34
C GLY A 65 -2.97 1.55 -21.50
N ARG A 66 -2.70 1.00 -22.69
CA ARG A 66 -1.54 0.10 -22.93
C ARG A 66 -0.21 0.61 -22.36
N GLN A 67 0.08 1.90 -22.54
CA GLN A 67 1.32 2.50 -22.04
C GLN A 67 1.26 2.78 -20.54
N GLY A 68 0.17 3.40 -20.06
CA GLY A 68 -0.01 3.72 -18.64
C GLY A 68 0.01 2.48 -17.76
N ASP A 69 -0.70 1.42 -18.17
CA ASP A 69 -0.76 0.16 -17.44
C ASP A 69 0.61 -0.52 -17.39
N MET A 70 1.35 -0.55 -18.50
CA MET A 70 2.70 -1.12 -18.54
C MET A 70 3.69 -0.36 -17.63
N VAL A 71 3.61 0.97 -17.59
CA VAL A 71 4.45 1.78 -16.69
C VAL A 71 4.00 1.59 -15.24
N ALA A 72 2.70 1.57 -14.97
CA ALA A 72 2.15 1.35 -13.64
C ALA A 72 2.57 -0.01 -13.08
N ASP A 73 2.49 -1.08 -13.88
CA ASP A 73 2.96 -2.41 -13.50
C ASP A 73 4.45 -2.39 -13.11
N GLY A 74 5.29 -1.70 -13.89
CA GLY A 74 6.70 -1.53 -13.58
C GLY A 74 6.96 -0.77 -12.27
N VAL A 75 6.22 0.31 -12.03
CA VAL A 75 6.29 1.07 -10.78
C VAL A 75 5.84 0.21 -9.60
N ILE A 76 4.72 -0.51 -9.73
CA ILE A 76 4.20 -1.42 -8.71
C ILE A 76 5.25 -2.49 -8.38
N ALA A 77 5.88 -3.09 -9.40
CA ALA A 77 6.93 -4.08 -9.21
C ALA A 77 8.11 -3.50 -8.40
N VAL A 78 8.56 -2.28 -8.70
CA VAL A 78 9.65 -1.62 -7.95
C VAL A 78 9.23 -1.31 -6.52
N VAL A 79 8.01 -0.80 -6.29
CA VAL A 79 7.52 -0.53 -4.93
C VAL A 79 7.44 -1.83 -4.12
N LEU A 80 6.88 -2.89 -4.69
CA LEU A 80 6.79 -4.19 -4.03
C LEU A 80 8.19 -4.77 -3.75
N GLN A 81 9.13 -4.63 -4.67
CA GLN A 81 10.51 -5.06 -4.47
C GLN A 81 11.23 -4.25 -3.39
N ALA A 82 10.96 -2.95 -3.29
CA ALA A 82 11.54 -2.08 -2.27
C ALA A 82 10.98 -2.36 -0.87
N VAL A 83 9.69 -2.69 -0.75
CA VAL A 83 9.08 -3.17 0.49
C VAL A 83 9.71 -4.51 0.92
N GLY A 84 10.08 -5.33 -0.06
CA GLY A 84 10.66 -6.64 0.16
C GLY A 84 9.61 -7.66 0.59
N GLU A 85 10.06 -8.90 0.75
CA GLU A 85 9.19 -9.99 1.19
C GLU A 85 9.05 -10.02 2.72
N PRO A 86 7.90 -10.48 3.25
CA PRO A 86 7.76 -10.72 4.68
C PRO A 86 8.86 -11.65 5.19
N ALA A 87 9.49 -11.28 6.30
CA ALA A 87 10.60 -12.04 6.86
C ALA A 87 10.22 -13.51 7.09
N GLY A 88 11.00 -14.42 6.51
CA GLY A 88 10.80 -15.87 6.59
C GLY A 88 9.94 -16.47 5.46
N ALA A 89 9.23 -15.67 4.66
CA ALA A 89 8.37 -16.17 3.58
C ALA A 89 9.16 -16.96 2.52
N ALA A 90 10.21 -16.38 1.92
CA ALA A 90 11.05 -17.06 0.93
C ALA A 90 11.62 -18.41 1.42
N THR A 91 12.05 -18.44 2.70
CA THR A 91 12.65 -19.63 3.30
C THR A 91 11.60 -20.72 3.52
N ALA A 92 10.42 -20.36 4.02
CA ALA A 92 9.31 -21.27 4.21
C ALA A 92 8.77 -21.80 2.88
N GLU A 93 8.62 -20.95 1.87
CA GLU A 93 8.23 -21.36 0.52
C GLU A 93 9.25 -22.33 -0.09
N SER A 94 10.54 -22.00 -0.02
CA SER A 94 11.60 -22.88 -0.53
C SER A 94 11.66 -24.22 0.22
N ALA A 95 11.33 -24.26 1.51
CA ALA A 95 11.23 -25.49 2.28
C ALA A 95 9.99 -26.31 1.86
N MET A 96 8.84 -25.65 1.68
CA MET A 96 7.59 -26.27 1.21
C MET A 96 7.77 -26.91 -0.17
N LEU A 97 8.36 -26.18 -1.13
CA LEU A 97 8.58 -26.67 -2.48
C LEU A 97 9.55 -27.86 -2.51
N ARG A 98 10.63 -27.83 -1.72
CA ARG A 98 11.57 -28.96 -1.59
C ARG A 98 10.91 -30.19 -0.98
N ALA A 99 10.20 -30.03 0.14
CA ALA A 99 9.50 -31.14 0.80
C ALA A 99 8.46 -31.79 -0.13
N ARG A 100 7.71 -30.98 -0.90
CA ARG A 100 6.78 -31.50 -1.92
C ARG A 100 7.50 -32.26 -3.03
N ALA A 101 8.65 -31.77 -3.50
CA ALA A 101 9.45 -32.47 -4.50
C ALA A 101 9.98 -33.83 -4.00
N ASP A 102 10.27 -33.92 -2.70
CA ASP A 102 10.75 -35.14 -2.04
C ASP A 102 9.60 -36.08 -1.60
N GLY A 103 8.34 -35.67 -1.77
CA GLY A 103 7.16 -36.43 -1.33
C GLY A 103 6.94 -36.44 0.19
N ASP A 104 7.61 -35.55 0.93
CA ASP A 104 7.43 -35.38 2.38
C ASP A 104 6.31 -34.40 2.68
N GLU A 105 5.08 -34.90 2.65
CA GLU A 105 3.87 -34.11 2.90
C GLU A 105 3.83 -33.50 4.32
N ALA A 106 4.46 -34.15 5.31
CA ALA A 106 4.47 -33.63 6.68
C ALA A 106 5.34 -32.38 6.79
N SER A 107 6.55 -32.43 6.23
CA SER A 107 7.44 -31.27 6.16
C SER A 107 6.88 -30.18 5.24
N ALA A 108 6.21 -30.55 4.16
CA ALA A 108 5.54 -29.59 3.27
C ALA A 108 4.44 -28.83 4.01
N ALA A 109 3.58 -29.52 4.78
CA ALA A 109 2.53 -28.90 5.57
C ALA A 109 3.07 -28.00 6.69
N ALA A 110 4.16 -28.40 7.36
CA ALA A 110 4.83 -27.56 8.36
C ALA A 110 5.40 -26.28 7.74
N ALA A 111 6.07 -26.39 6.59
CA ALA A 111 6.60 -25.25 5.87
C ALA A 111 5.48 -24.33 5.33
N GLU A 112 4.37 -24.90 4.87
CA GLU A 112 3.18 -24.15 4.45
C GLU A 112 2.57 -23.34 5.62
N LEU A 113 2.50 -23.91 6.82
CA LEU A 113 2.06 -23.22 8.04
C LEU A 113 2.95 -22.00 8.34
N HIS A 114 4.27 -22.16 8.24
CA HIS A 114 5.23 -21.05 8.42
C HIS A 114 5.12 -19.99 7.33
N LEU A 115 4.90 -20.39 6.08
CA LEU A 115 4.68 -19.47 4.97
C LEU A 115 3.41 -18.63 5.21
N MET A 116 2.31 -19.27 5.60
CA MET A 116 1.06 -18.60 5.97
C MET A 116 1.28 -17.61 7.11
N ALA A 117 2.01 -17.99 8.15
CA ALA A 117 2.30 -17.11 9.27
C ALA A 117 3.15 -15.90 8.87
N ALA A 118 4.14 -16.07 7.99
CA ALA A 118 4.94 -14.97 7.47
C ALA A 118 4.10 -14.00 6.62
N LEU A 119 3.19 -14.51 5.79
CA LEU A 119 2.32 -13.69 4.94
C LEU A 119 1.23 -12.97 5.75
N LEU A 120 0.67 -13.62 6.77
CA LEU A 120 -0.23 -12.97 7.73
C LEU A 120 0.52 -11.92 8.54
N ARG A 121 1.79 -12.18 8.89
CA ARG A 121 2.62 -11.21 9.61
C ARG A 121 2.78 -9.91 8.83
N GLY A 122 3.03 -10.01 7.52
CA GLY A 122 3.14 -8.85 6.65
C GLY A 122 1.85 -8.02 6.54
N GLN A 123 0.68 -8.64 6.70
CA GLN A 123 -0.63 -7.98 6.53
C GLN A 123 -1.24 -7.46 7.84
N PHE A 124 -1.04 -8.17 8.94
CA PHE A 124 -1.77 -7.96 10.19
C PHE A 124 -0.87 -7.70 11.41
N GLY A 125 0.46 -7.70 11.21
CA GLY A 125 1.42 -7.54 12.30
C GLY A 125 1.86 -8.89 12.90
N PRO A 126 2.59 -8.89 14.04
CA PRO A 126 3.25 -10.08 14.57
C PRO A 126 2.37 -11.34 14.64
N ALA A 127 2.89 -12.43 14.08
CA ALA A 127 2.26 -13.74 14.08
C ALA A 127 3.21 -14.80 14.67
N ALA A 128 2.64 -15.71 15.47
CA ALA A 128 3.31 -16.83 16.09
C ALA A 128 2.67 -18.15 15.65
N VAL A 129 3.50 -19.18 15.50
CA VAL A 129 3.12 -20.50 15.01
C VAL A 129 3.14 -21.49 16.16
N ASP A 130 2.07 -22.29 16.28
CA ASP A 130 2.05 -23.52 17.06
C ASP A 130 1.99 -24.70 16.09
N GLU A 131 3.16 -25.31 15.82
CA GLU A 131 3.26 -26.44 14.90
C GLU A 131 2.53 -27.69 15.41
N ALA A 132 2.50 -27.88 16.74
CA ALA A 132 1.86 -29.05 17.35
C ALA A 132 0.34 -28.96 17.20
N ALA A 133 -0.24 -27.79 17.46
CA ALA A 133 -1.65 -27.53 17.23
C ALA A 133 -2.00 -27.31 15.74
N GLY A 134 -1.01 -26.94 14.90
CA GLY A 134 -1.24 -26.56 13.52
C GLY A 134 -1.97 -25.22 13.39
N SER A 135 -1.64 -24.25 14.24
CA SER A 135 -2.35 -22.98 14.34
C SER A 135 -1.42 -21.77 14.30
N ILE A 136 -2.00 -20.62 13.97
CA ILE A 136 -1.30 -19.32 13.91
C ILE A 136 -2.06 -18.35 14.81
N SER A 137 -1.36 -17.71 15.74
CA SER A 137 -1.91 -16.66 16.60
C SER A 137 -1.36 -15.29 16.21
N LEU A 138 -2.21 -14.27 16.18
CA LEU A 138 -1.86 -12.88 15.90
C LEU A 138 -2.71 -11.92 16.74
N SER A 139 -2.23 -10.68 16.89
CA SER A 139 -2.95 -9.60 17.57
C SER A 139 -3.01 -8.38 16.66
N VAL A 140 -4.23 -7.91 16.37
CA VAL A 140 -4.49 -6.73 15.54
C VAL A 140 -5.20 -5.71 16.40
N ASP A 141 -4.56 -4.57 16.65
CA ASP A 141 -5.12 -3.49 17.48
C ASP A 141 -5.63 -3.97 18.85
N GLY A 142 -4.92 -4.93 19.46
CA GLY A 142 -5.29 -5.54 20.74
C GLY A 142 -6.35 -6.64 20.66
N VAL A 143 -6.92 -6.92 19.48
CA VAL A 143 -7.86 -8.01 19.25
C VAL A 143 -7.08 -9.29 18.95
N ALA A 144 -7.28 -10.33 19.76
CA ALA A 144 -6.67 -11.63 19.55
C ALA A 144 -7.36 -12.40 18.42
N VAL A 145 -6.55 -12.98 17.54
CA VAL A 145 -6.99 -13.81 16.42
C VAL A 145 -6.21 -15.12 16.43
N SER A 146 -6.93 -16.23 16.28
CA SER A 146 -6.34 -17.56 16.13
C SER A 146 -6.84 -18.19 14.83
N VAL A 147 -5.91 -18.67 14.02
CA VAL A 147 -6.18 -19.36 12.76
C VAL A 147 -5.86 -20.84 12.96
N ASP A 148 -6.86 -21.70 12.79
CA ASP A 148 -6.67 -23.13 12.62
C ASP A 148 -6.34 -23.39 11.15
N HIS A 149 -5.07 -23.65 10.84
CA HIS A 149 -4.62 -23.85 9.47
C HIS A 149 -5.16 -25.15 8.87
N ARG A 150 -5.33 -26.20 9.69
CA ARG A 150 -5.83 -27.50 9.24
C ARG A 150 -7.34 -27.49 9.02
N GLY A 151 -8.07 -26.87 9.95
CA GLY A 151 -9.52 -26.77 9.89
C GLY A 151 -10.05 -25.59 9.07
N GLY A 152 -9.18 -24.66 8.67
CA GLY A 152 -9.54 -23.45 7.90
C GLY A 152 -10.43 -22.47 8.68
N LYS A 153 -10.36 -22.48 10.02
CA LYS A 153 -11.24 -21.66 10.87
C LYS A 153 -10.49 -20.51 11.50
N VAL A 154 -11.13 -19.34 11.56
CA VAL A 154 -10.61 -18.17 12.27
C VAL A 154 -11.46 -17.90 13.51
N ALA A 155 -10.82 -17.96 14.68
CA ALA A 155 -11.40 -17.53 15.94
C ALA A 155 -10.97 -16.08 16.22
N CYS A 156 -11.94 -15.17 16.25
CA CYS A 156 -11.75 -13.75 16.53
C CYS A 156 -13.03 -13.19 17.16
N GLY A 157 -12.89 -12.34 18.18
CA GLY A 157 -14.02 -11.72 18.88
C GLY A 157 -14.71 -10.60 18.09
N GLU A 158 -14.04 -10.05 17.08
CA GLU A 158 -14.54 -8.98 16.23
C GLU A 158 -14.91 -9.54 14.83
N PRO A 159 -16.19 -9.53 14.43
CA PRO A 159 -16.64 -10.16 13.19
C PRO A 159 -16.04 -9.57 11.90
N GLY A 160 -15.79 -8.26 11.86
CA GLY A 160 -15.21 -7.56 10.71
C GLY A 160 -13.76 -7.98 10.46
N LEU A 161 -12.94 -7.99 11.50
CA LEU A 161 -11.57 -8.47 11.49
C LEU A 161 -11.53 -9.95 11.16
N ARG A 162 -12.42 -10.76 11.72
CA ARG A 162 -12.54 -12.18 11.36
C ARG A 162 -12.72 -12.35 9.86
N ALA A 163 -13.71 -11.67 9.27
CA ALA A 163 -14.00 -11.75 7.83
C ALA A 163 -12.82 -11.25 6.97
N ARG A 164 -12.10 -10.22 7.43
CA ARG A 164 -10.88 -9.75 6.76
C ARG A 164 -9.78 -10.80 6.75
N VAL A 165 -9.53 -11.44 7.89
CA VAL A 165 -8.50 -12.49 8.02
C VAL A 165 -8.89 -13.72 7.21
N GLU A 166 -10.16 -14.17 7.27
CA GLU A 166 -10.68 -15.27 6.44
C GLU A 166 -10.48 -14.99 4.95
N LYS A 167 -10.87 -13.79 4.49
CA LYS A 167 -10.68 -13.39 3.09
C LYS A 167 -9.19 -13.35 2.68
N SER A 168 -8.31 -12.91 3.57
CA SER A 168 -6.87 -12.96 3.32
C SER A 168 -6.38 -14.40 3.23
N LEU A 169 -6.81 -15.30 4.12
CA LEU A 169 -6.44 -16.71 4.08
C LEU A 169 -6.86 -17.39 2.78
N ASP A 170 -8.08 -17.14 2.30
CA ASP A 170 -8.56 -17.70 1.02
C ASP A 170 -7.66 -17.27 -0.15
N ARG A 171 -7.28 -15.99 -0.18
CA ARG A 171 -6.38 -15.44 -1.20
C ARG A 171 -4.99 -16.05 -1.11
N LEU A 172 -4.44 -16.18 0.09
CA LEU A 172 -3.13 -16.77 0.31
C LEU A 172 -3.14 -18.25 -0.11
N ALA A 173 -4.14 -19.03 0.32
CA ALA A 173 -4.28 -20.44 -0.02
C ALA A 173 -4.40 -20.68 -1.54
N ALA A 174 -5.06 -19.76 -2.26
CA ALA A 174 -5.09 -19.79 -3.72
C ALA A 174 -3.73 -19.44 -4.35
N ALA A 175 -3.01 -18.46 -3.78
CA ALA A 175 -1.75 -17.97 -4.34
C ALA A 175 -0.56 -18.92 -4.12
N ILE A 176 -0.48 -19.62 -2.99
CA ILE A 176 0.67 -20.50 -2.66
C ILE A 176 0.61 -21.87 -3.36
N ARG A 177 -0.50 -22.17 -4.04
CA ARG A 177 -0.63 -23.40 -4.81
C ARG A 177 0.01 -23.17 -6.18
N PRO A 178 0.93 -24.05 -6.63
CA PRO A 178 1.52 -23.92 -7.95
C PRO A 178 0.42 -23.81 -9.01
N VAL A 179 0.54 -22.82 -9.89
CA VAL A 179 -0.29 -22.76 -11.09
C VAL A 179 0.11 -23.96 -11.96
N ALA A 180 -0.87 -24.74 -12.39
CA ALA A 180 -0.64 -25.79 -13.36
C ALA A 180 -0.13 -25.13 -14.64
N VAL A 181 1.17 -25.24 -14.90
CA VAL A 181 1.73 -24.87 -16.19
C VAL A 181 1.42 -26.04 -17.10
N ASP A 182 0.42 -25.88 -17.97
CA ASP A 182 0.19 -26.83 -19.07
C ASP A 182 1.52 -26.95 -19.84
N ARG A 183 2.19 -28.10 -19.70
CA ARG A 183 3.32 -28.39 -20.57
C ARG A 183 2.76 -28.56 -21.98
N PRO A 184 3.27 -27.83 -22.99
CA PRO A 184 2.87 -28.11 -24.36
C PRO A 184 3.19 -29.58 -24.66
N HIS A 185 2.21 -30.28 -25.23
CA HIS A 185 2.37 -31.66 -25.69
C HIS A 185 3.61 -31.76 -26.59
N GLU A 186 4.60 -32.56 -26.18
CA GLU A 186 5.70 -33.01 -27.05
C GLU A 186 5.19 -33.92 -28.18
#